data_AF-A0A957XWL7-F1
#
_entry.id   AF-A0A957XWL7-F1
#
_cell.length_a   1.000
_cell.length_b   1.000
_cell.length_c   1.000
_cell.angle_alpha   90.00
_cell.angle_beta   90.00
_cell.angle_gamma   90.00
#
_symmetry.space_group_name_H-M   'P 1'
#
loop_
_entity.id
_entity.type
_entity.pdbx_description
1 polymer ?
#
loop_
_entity_poly.entity_id
_entity_poly.type
_entity_poly.pdbx_seq_one_letter_code
_entity_poly.pdbx_strand_id
1 'polypeptide(L)'
;FYPLPASGSHTISVALTGAQNPFALNARLQLDFIDVWDGTALPGGTQEIETAAYVNANWGELSDPVASGGTYRRSQPPVSYQHKTGTAWIPFEGDSVQFDAIAREFDDPYARVFVDGVEQPSINLWNGEAEVRPFAFDGFGPGAHLLQITGERAIIALDTVTTPATQPAHTNPSPAGLTRYEEDAFTYDGYGWDKRPTGWVRVTDTSNAILVSGYSAYEMVRTNQAGRSASLTFNGSWANLG
;
A
#
# COMPACT_ATOMS: atom_id res chain seq x y z
N PHE A 1 4.96 -12.27 -6.90
CA PHE A 1 6.30 -12.90 -7.06
C PHE A 1 6.29 -13.80 -8.29
N TYR A 2 7.38 -13.86 -9.06
CA TYR A 2 7.49 -14.79 -10.19
C TYR A 2 8.44 -15.92 -9.80
N PRO A 3 7.92 -17.14 -9.51
CA PRO A 3 8.80 -18.26 -9.19
C PRO A 3 9.70 -18.55 -10.38
N LEU A 4 11.00 -18.65 -10.12
CA LEU A 4 11.97 -19.03 -11.15
C LEU A 4 11.88 -20.54 -11.39
N PRO A 5 11.97 -21.00 -12.64
CA PRO A 5 11.73 -22.40 -13.00
C PRO A 5 12.79 -23.39 -12.47
N ALA A 6 13.95 -22.91 -12.01
CA ALA A 6 14.99 -23.70 -11.35
C ALA A 6 15.99 -22.79 -10.60
N SER A 7 16.75 -23.34 -9.65
CA SER A 7 17.92 -22.67 -9.11
C SER A 7 19.02 -22.54 -10.18
N GLY A 8 19.73 -21.40 -10.20
CA GLY A 8 20.77 -21.15 -11.18
C GLY A 8 20.89 -19.68 -11.58
N SER A 9 21.72 -19.42 -12.59
CA SER A 9 21.89 -18.07 -13.14
C SER A 9 20.70 -17.73 -14.05
N HIS A 10 20.07 -16.59 -13.78
CA HIS A 10 18.97 -16.06 -14.58
C HIS A 10 19.32 -14.67 -15.08
N THR A 11 18.77 -14.27 -16.23
CA THR A 11 18.92 -12.93 -16.78
C THR A 11 17.55 -12.33 -17.03
N ILE A 12 17.29 -11.17 -16.43
CA ILE A 12 16.11 -10.35 -16.72
C ILE A 12 16.51 -9.28 -17.74
N SER A 13 15.74 -9.18 -18.83
CA SER A 13 15.91 -8.16 -19.86
C SER A 13 14.65 -7.33 -19.97
N VAL A 14 14.76 -6.02 -19.75
CA VAL A 14 13.67 -5.05 -19.92
C VAL A 14 14.03 -4.13 -21.09
N ALA A 15 13.17 -4.08 -22.10
CA ALA A 15 13.42 -3.32 -23.32
C ALA A 15 12.22 -2.47 -23.72
N LEU A 16 12.48 -1.23 -24.14
CA LEU A 16 11.49 -0.39 -24.81
C LEU A 16 11.34 -0.86 -26.27
N THR A 17 10.16 -1.35 -26.63
CA THR A 17 9.88 -1.94 -27.95
C THR A 17 9.42 -0.93 -29.01
N GLY A 18 9.31 0.35 -28.66
CA GLY A 18 8.89 1.42 -29.56
C GLY A 18 7.37 1.58 -29.74
N ALA A 19 6.55 0.66 -29.21
CA ALA A 19 5.10 0.83 -29.14
C ALA A 19 4.73 1.75 -27.96
N GLN A 20 4.11 2.88 -28.24
CA GLN A 20 3.51 3.77 -27.25
C GLN A 20 2.00 3.54 -27.23
N ASN A 21 1.40 3.49 -26.03
CA ASN A 21 -0.06 3.59 -25.97
C ASN A 21 -0.49 5.01 -26.42
N PRO A 22 -1.70 5.21 -26.96
CA PRO A 22 -2.14 6.51 -27.51
C PRO A 22 -2.15 7.68 -26.51
N PHE A 23 -2.02 7.39 -25.21
CA PHE A 23 -2.02 8.36 -24.11
C PHE A 23 -0.62 8.67 -23.59
N ALA A 24 0.43 7.99 -24.09
CA ALA A 24 1.80 8.21 -23.65
C ALA A 24 2.42 9.44 -24.34
N LEU A 25 2.92 10.39 -23.53
CA LEU A 25 3.62 11.58 -24.05
C LEU A 25 5.09 11.30 -24.42
N ASN A 26 5.68 10.23 -23.89
CA ASN A 26 7.09 9.84 -24.10
C ASN A 26 7.24 8.32 -23.98
N ALA A 27 8.31 7.75 -24.55
CA ALA A 27 8.76 6.39 -24.27
C ALA A 27 9.94 6.45 -23.30
N ARG A 28 9.73 6.05 -22.04
CA ARG A 28 10.76 6.02 -21.01
C ARG A 28 10.70 4.69 -20.27
N LEU A 29 11.87 4.15 -19.95
CA LEU A 29 12.04 3.05 -19.02
C LEU A 29 12.70 3.63 -17.78
N GLN A 30 12.09 3.39 -16.63
CA GLN A 30 12.65 3.72 -15.33
C GLN A 30 12.61 2.44 -14.50
N LEU A 31 13.73 2.13 -13.88
CA LEU A 31 13.90 0.99 -12.98
C LEU A 31 14.20 1.56 -11.60
N ASP A 32 13.66 0.92 -10.58
CA ASP A 32 13.88 1.30 -9.19
C ASP A 32 14.73 0.22 -8.52
N PHE A 33 14.14 -0.95 -8.25
CA PHE A 33 14.82 -2.07 -7.62
C PHE A 33 14.38 -3.42 -8.20
N ILE A 34 15.12 -4.47 -7.79
CA ILE A 34 14.75 -5.87 -7.95
C ILE A 34 15.14 -6.61 -6.67
N ASP A 35 14.22 -7.40 -6.14
CA ASP A 35 14.49 -8.32 -5.03
C ASP A 35 14.78 -9.70 -5.59
N VAL A 36 15.86 -10.33 -5.10
CA VAL A 36 16.25 -11.68 -5.46
C VAL A 36 16.52 -12.46 -4.19
N TRP A 37 15.95 -13.66 -4.11
CA TRP A 37 16.21 -14.60 -3.03
C TRP A 37 17.04 -15.76 -3.55
N ASP A 38 18.14 -16.06 -2.87
CA ASP A 38 19.08 -17.13 -3.24
C ASP A 38 18.73 -18.49 -2.63
N GLY A 39 17.64 -18.57 -1.86
CA GLY A 39 17.20 -19.77 -1.16
C GLY A 39 17.79 -19.90 0.25
N THR A 40 18.58 -18.94 0.73
CA THR A 40 19.03 -18.90 2.12
C THR A 40 17.84 -18.65 3.04
N ALA A 41 17.68 -19.49 4.06
CA ALA A 41 16.56 -19.40 5.00
C ALA A 41 16.46 -17.99 5.61
N LEU A 42 15.24 -17.44 5.60
CA LEU A 42 14.98 -16.14 6.23
C LEU A 42 14.77 -16.32 7.74
N PRO A 43 15.13 -15.32 8.57
CA PRO A 43 14.93 -15.41 10.02
C PRO A 43 13.45 -15.61 10.37
N GLY A 44 13.16 -16.59 11.22
CA GLY A 44 11.86 -16.76 11.86
C GLY A 44 11.79 -16.09 13.24
N GLY A 45 10.62 -16.21 13.87
CA GLY A 45 10.31 -15.58 15.15
C GLY A 45 10.04 -14.08 15.02
N THR A 46 10.02 -13.38 16.15
CA THR A 46 9.89 -11.92 16.20
C THR A 46 11.24 -11.26 15.95
N GLN A 47 11.26 -10.30 15.03
CA GLN A 47 12.42 -9.50 14.66
C GLN A 47 12.06 -8.02 14.74
N GLU A 48 12.99 -7.20 15.22
CA GLU A 48 12.86 -5.73 15.21
C GLU A 48 12.94 -5.21 13.77
N ILE A 49 12.04 -4.28 13.43
CA ILE A 49 11.86 -3.81 12.05
C ILE A 49 13.13 -3.14 11.48
N GLU A 50 13.96 -2.57 12.35
CA GLU A 50 15.23 -1.92 12.01
C GLU A 50 16.17 -2.85 11.26
N THR A 51 16.05 -4.16 11.53
CA THR A 51 16.87 -5.22 10.94
C THR A 51 16.13 -6.06 9.91
N ALA A 52 14.80 -6.13 10.00
CA ALA A 52 13.99 -6.99 9.14
C ALA A 52 13.49 -6.29 7.86
N ALA A 53 13.38 -4.95 7.86
CA ALA A 53 12.78 -4.21 6.75
C ALA A 53 13.80 -3.45 5.90
N TYR A 54 13.61 -3.52 4.59
CA TYR A 54 14.07 -2.50 3.65
C TYR A 54 13.04 -1.38 3.59
N VAL A 55 13.49 -0.13 3.61
CA VAL A 55 12.60 1.03 3.55
C VAL A 55 13.05 1.99 2.46
N ASN A 56 12.10 2.71 1.87
CA ASN A 56 12.44 3.79 0.95
C ASN A 56 13.06 4.99 1.72
N ALA A 57 13.42 6.05 1.00
CA ALA A 57 13.91 7.27 1.63
C ALA A 57 12.87 7.88 2.60
N ASN A 58 13.34 8.63 3.61
CA ASN A 58 12.55 9.33 4.63
C ASN A 58 11.96 8.45 5.75
N TRP A 59 12.77 7.59 6.36
CA TRP A 59 12.45 6.91 7.61
C TRP A 59 13.43 7.32 8.72
N GLY A 60 12.96 7.28 9.96
CA GLY A 60 13.77 7.48 11.16
C GLY A 60 13.42 6.49 12.25
N GLU A 61 14.36 6.26 13.15
CA GLU A 61 14.16 5.46 14.37
C GLU A 61 13.79 6.40 15.52
N LEU A 62 12.75 6.04 16.27
CA LEU A 62 12.22 6.83 17.37
C LEU A 62 12.14 5.97 18.62
N SER A 63 12.49 6.54 19.77
CA SER A 63 12.35 5.87 21.06
C SER A 63 10.93 6.03 21.59
N ASP A 64 10.36 4.93 22.06
CA ASP A 64 9.07 4.92 22.75
C ASP A 64 8.96 3.70 23.67
N PRO A 65 8.52 3.87 24.93
CA PRO A 65 8.32 2.73 25.83
C PRO A 65 7.25 1.73 25.37
N VAL A 66 6.34 2.08 24.44
CA VAL A 66 5.39 1.11 23.90
C VAL A 66 6.01 0.15 22.89
N ALA A 67 7.12 0.53 22.26
CA ALA A 67 7.78 -0.27 21.24
C ALA A 67 8.60 -1.41 21.85
N SER A 68 8.68 -2.53 21.13
CA SER A 68 9.62 -3.59 21.42
C SER A 68 11.06 -3.04 21.43
N GLY A 69 11.87 -3.49 22.38
CA GLY A 69 13.23 -2.96 22.53
C GLY A 69 13.34 -1.46 22.89
N GLY A 70 12.23 -0.72 22.99
CA GLY A 70 12.16 0.71 23.28
C GLY A 70 12.34 1.62 22.06
N THR A 71 12.39 1.08 20.84
CA THR A 71 12.52 1.85 19.59
C THR A 71 11.68 1.24 18.47
N TYR A 72 11.23 2.08 17.54
CA TYR A 72 10.50 1.65 16.36
C TYR A 72 10.92 2.50 15.15
N ARG A 73 10.63 2.02 13.93
CA ARG A 73 10.82 2.82 12.71
C ARG A 73 9.56 3.56 12.30
N ARG A 74 9.72 4.84 12.01
CA ARG A 74 8.65 5.71 11.54
C ARG A 74 9.06 6.39 10.24
N SER A 75 8.19 6.31 9.25
CA SER A 75 8.30 7.14 8.06
C SER A 75 8.06 8.62 8.38
N GLN A 76 8.54 9.52 7.54
CA GLN A 76 8.32 10.95 7.73
C GLN A 76 7.21 11.45 6.80
N PRO A 77 6.48 12.51 7.20
CA PRO A 77 5.53 13.15 6.30
C PRO A 77 6.25 13.57 5.02
N PRO A 78 5.54 13.54 3.88
CA PRO A 78 6.19 13.78 2.62
C PRO A 78 6.59 15.25 2.55
N VAL A 79 7.77 15.54 2.02
CA VAL A 79 8.25 16.92 1.81
C VAL A 79 7.37 17.72 0.82
N SER A 80 6.44 17.05 0.14
CA SER A 80 5.31 17.62 -0.62
C SER A 80 4.16 16.60 -0.76
N TYR A 81 2.91 17.05 -0.82
CA TYR A 81 1.70 16.22 -0.94
C TYR A 81 1.67 15.19 -2.10
N GLN A 82 2.65 15.20 -3.01
CA GLN A 82 2.75 14.28 -4.15
C GLN A 82 3.62 13.04 -3.89
N HIS A 83 4.30 12.95 -2.74
CA HIS A 83 5.16 11.80 -2.42
C HIS A 83 4.45 10.85 -1.46
N LYS A 84 4.51 9.55 -1.78
CA LYS A 84 4.16 8.49 -0.82
C LYS A 84 5.01 8.66 0.42
N THR A 85 4.38 8.49 1.57
CA THR A 85 4.89 8.90 2.88
C THR A 85 5.90 7.91 3.45
N GLY A 86 5.78 6.62 3.13
CA GLY A 86 6.78 5.61 3.43
C GLY A 86 6.40 4.27 2.84
N THR A 87 7.38 3.48 2.40
CA THR A 87 7.18 2.07 2.02
C THR A 87 8.24 1.23 2.69
N ALA A 88 7.79 0.15 3.33
CA ALA A 88 8.63 -0.90 3.88
C ALA A 88 8.40 -2.20 3.10
N TRP A 89 9.49 -2.94 2.88
CA TRP A 89 9.52 -4.25 2.27
C TRP A 89 10.20 -5.21 3.24
N ILE A 90 9.52 -6.28 3.62
CA ILE A 90 9.94 -7.22 4.65
C ILE A 90 9.89 -8.62 4.04
N PRO A 91 11.04 -9.22 3.72
CA PRO A 91 11.08 -10.58 3.24
C PRO A 91 10.73 -11.53 4.40
N PHE A 92 9.93 -12.55 4.13
CA PHE A 92 9.64 -13.60 5.09
C PHE A 92 9.52 -14.97 4.43
N GLU A 93 9.62 -16.03 5.23
CA GLU A 93 9.44 -17.41 4.77
C GLU A 93 8.30 -18.07 5.52
N GLY A 94 7.42 -18.77 4.79
CA GLY A 94 6.32 -19.55 5.34
C GLY A 94 4.93 -19.00 5.02
N ASP A 95 3.91 -19.63 5.60
CA ASP A 95 2.51 -19.45 5.21
C ASP A 95 1.85 -18.19 5.80
N SER A 96 2.47 -17.55 6.79
CA SER A 96 1.89 -16.40 7.49
C SER A 96 2.94 -15.41 7.97
N VAL A 97 2.53 -14.14 8.06
CA VAL A 97 3.34 -13.03 8.57
C VAL A 97 2.47 -12.15 9.45
N GLN A 98 3.04 -11.67 10.55
CA GLN A 98 2.48 -10.62 11.37
C GLN A 98 3.46 -9.45 11.40
N PHE A 99 2.95 -8.23 11.38
CA PHE A 99 3.72 -7.06 11.79
C PHE A 99 2.99 -6.30 12.89
N ASP A 100 3.76 -5.69 13.76
CA ASP A 100 3.27 -4.84 14.82
C ASP A 100 3.52 -3.38 14.42
N ALA A 101 2.44 -2.59 14.36
CA ALA A 101 2.52 -1.17 14.07
C ALA A 101 2.33 -0.35 15.35
N ILE A 102 2.93 0.84 15.42
CA ILE A 102 2.63 1.79 16.48
C ILE A 102 1.48 2.70 16.01
N ALA A 103 0.27 2.47 16.50
CA ALA A 103 -0.91 3.26 16.14
C ALA A 103 -1.00 4.53 17.01
N ARG A 104 -1.21 5.71 16.40
CA ARG A 104 -1.17 7.03 17.06
C ARG A 104 -2.03 8.09 16.35
N GLU A 105 -2.19 9.25 16.99
CA GLU A 105 -3.13 10.29 16.57
C GLU A 105 -2.69 11.09 15.34
N PHE A 106 -1.36 11.20 15.12
CA PHE A 106 -0.76 11.93 14.00
C PHE A 106 -0.46 11.08 12.78
N ASP A 107 -0.76 9.78 12.86
CA ASP A 107 -0.61 8.87 11.74
C ASP A 107 -1.95 8.87 10.99
N ASP A 108 -1.93 9.12 9.67
CA ASP A 108 -3.14 9.01 8.84
C ASP A 108 -3.67 7.58 9.01
N PRO A 109 -4.99 7.39 9.18
CA PRO A 109 -5.55 6.10 9.47
C PRO A 109 -5.13 5.00 8.49
N TYR A 110 -4.88 5.25 7.20
CA TYR A 110 -4.83 4.13 6.25
C TYR A 110 -3.44 3.81 5.69
N ALA A 111 -2.99 2.57 5.90
CA ALA A 111 -1.88 1.98 5.17
C ALA A 111 -2.35 0.79 4.31
N ARG A 112 -1.74 0.63 3.14
CA ARG A 112 -1.97 -0.50 2.23
C ARG A 112 -0.93 -1.57 2.46
N VAL A 113 -1.39 -2.81 2.44
CA VAL A 113 -0.57 -3.99 2.67
C VAL A 113 -0.63 -4.87 1.44
N PHE A 114 0.51 -5.38 1.00
CA PHE A 114 0.60 -6.33 -0.10
C PHE A 114 1.48 -7.49 0.34
N VAL A 115 1.13 -8.69 -0.11
CA VAL A 115 2.04 -9.83 -0.07
C VAL A 115 2.23 -10.29 -1.51
N ASP A 116 3.49 -10.34 -1.93
CA ASP A 116 3.88 -10.71 -3.29
C ASP A 116 3.27 -9.85 -4.42
N GLY A 117 2.88 -8.61 -4.08
CA GLY A 117 2.18 -7.67 -4.95
C GLY A 117 0.64 -7.83 -4.96
N VAL A 118 0.10 -8.80 -4.23
CA VAL A 118 -1.34 -8.98 -4.02
C VAL A 118 -1.78 -8.19 -2.79
N GLU A 119 -2.70 -7.26 -3.00
CA GLU A 119 -3.25 -6.43 -1.93
C GLU A 119 -3.99 -7.26 -0.89
N GLN A 120 -3.68 -7.00 0.38
CA GLN A 120 -4.35 -7.54 1.56
C GLN A 120 -5.34 -6.51 2.10
N PRO A 121 -6.27 -6.88 3.00
CA PRO A 121 -7.13 -5.92 3.66
C PRO A 121 -6.35 -4.72 4.21
N SER A 122 -6.77 -3.50 3.85
CA SER A 122 -6.16 -2.26 4.34
C SER A 122 -6.19 -2.18 5.86
N ILE A 123 -5.25 -1.47 6.47
CA ILE A 123 -5.17 -1.39 7.93
C ILE A 123 -5.46 0.03 8.42
N ASN A 124 -6.00 0.14 9.65
CA ASN A 124 -6.20 1.41 10.33
C ASN A 124 -5.11 1.61 11.39
N LEU A 125 -4.33 2.68 11.31
CA LEU A 125 -3.24 3.04 12.23
C LEU A 125 -3.56 4.22 13.16
N TRP A 126 -4.78 4.76 13.09
CA TRP A 126 -5.19 5.82 14.00
C TRP A 126 -5.46 5.25 15.40
N ASN A 127 -4.96 5.95 16.41
CA ASN A 127 -5.38 5.80 17.80
C ASN A 127 -5.19 7.12 18.56
N GLY A 128 -5.97 7.36 19.62
CA GLY A 128 -5.81 8.59 20.41
C GLY A 128 -4.48 8.65 21.18
N GLU A 129 -3.96 7.49 21.59
CA GLU A 129 -2.71 7.34 22.32
C GLU A 129 -1.83 6.30 21.62
N ALA A 130 -0.55 6.25 21.95
CA ALA A 130 0.35 5.24 21.41
C ALA A 130 -0.02 3.84 21.88
N GLU A 131 -0.21 2.93 20.93
CA GLU A 131 -0.36 1.51 21.22
C GLU A 131 0.30 0.66 20.13
N VAL A 132 0.70 -0.55 20.53
CA VAL A 132 1.11 -1.60 19.59
C VAL A 132 -0.14 -2.27 19.04
N ARG A 133 -0.27 -2.29 17.70
CA ARG A 133 -1.38 -2.91 17.00
C ARG A 133 -0.86 -3.99 16.05
N PRO A 134 -1.14 -5.27 16.32
CA PRO A 134 -0.70 -6.37 15.47
C PRO A 134 -1.63 -6.54 14.26
N PHE A 135 -1.03 -6.82 13.10
CA PHE A 135 -1.74 -7.22 11.88
C PHE A 135 -1.12 -8.49 11.33
N ALA A 136 -1.90 -9.57 11.28
CA ALA A 136 -1.47 -10.86 10.77
C ALA A 136 -2.17 -11.19 9.44
N PHE A 137 -1.50 -11.94 8.58
CA PHE A 137 -2.02 -12.47 7.33
C PHE A 137 -1.49 -13.88 7.10
N ASP A 138 -2.26 -14.73 6.46
CA ASP A 138 -1.96 -16.15 6.27
C ASP A 138 -2.39 -16.68 4.89
N GLY A 139 -2.14 -17.96 4.64
CA GLY A 139 -2.54 -18.65 3.41
C GLY A 139 -1.64 -18.38 2.21
N PHE A 140 -0.39 -17.97 2.43
CA PHE A 140 0.57 -17.68 1.35
C PHE A 140 1.24 -18.94 0.79
N GLY A 141 1.12 -20.06 1.50
CA GLY A 141 1.82 -21.30 1.20
C GLY A 141 3.26 -21.31 1.75
N PRO A 142 3.98 -22.42 1.58
CA PRO A 142 5.39 -22.49 1.95
C PRO A 142 6.28 -21.75 0.95
N GLY A 143 7.34 -21.12 1.44
CA GLY A 143 8.37 -20.48 0.61
C GLY A 143 8.61 -19.03 1.01
N ALA A 144 9.46 -18.35 0.26
CA ALA A 144 9.74 -16.94 0.48
C ALA A 144 8.67 -16.05 -0.16
N HIS A 145 8.32 -15.02 0.59
CA HIS A 145 7.34 -14.01 0.24
C HIS A 145 7.90 -12.62 0.60
N LEU A 146 7.29 -11.59 0.03
CA LEU A 146 7.59 -10.21 0.40
C LEU A 146 6.34 -9.51 0.87
N LEU A 147 6.35 -9.12 2.14
CA LEU A 147 5.39 -8.19 2.70
C LEU A 147 5.80 -6.77 2.30
N GLN A 148 4.87 -6.02 1.73
CA GLN A 148 5.03 -4.60 1.45
C GLN A 148 3.96 -3.82 2.22
N ILE A 149 4.38 -2.81 2.97
CA ILE A 149 3.49 -1.90 3.69
C ILE A 149 3.78 -0.49 3.17
N THR A 150 2.77 0.19 2.63
CA THR A 150 2.93 1.51 2.03
C THR A 150 1.88 2.49 2.54
N GLY A 151 2.37 3.65 2.93
CA GLY A 151 1.55 4.78 3.31
C GLY A 151 1.23 5.52 2.03
N GLU A 152 -0.04 5.51 1.61
CA GLU A 152 -0.43 6.34 0.48
C GLU A 152 -0.39 7.82 0.87
N ARG A 153 -0.85 8.11 2.09
CA ARG A 153 -0.88 9.45 2.71
C ARG A 153 -0.53 9.40 4.20
N ALA A 154 -0.16 8.23 4.68
CA ALA A 154 0.02 7.92 6.09
C ALA A 154 1.47 7.82 6.50
N ILE A 155 1.80 8.49 7.60
CA ILE A 155 2.99 8.09 8.32
C ILE A 155 2.73 6.68 8.88
N ILE A 156 3.55 5.74 8.46
CA ILE A 156 3.58 4.40 9.03
C ILE A 156 4.67 4.37 10.09
N ALA A 157 4.32 3.79 11.23
CA ALA A 157 5.22 3.40 12.30
C ALA A 157 5.16 1.88 12.48
N LEU A 158 6.31 1.22 12.36
CA LEU A 158 6.46 -0.23 12.46
C LEU A 158 7.42 -0.56 13.59
N ASP A 159 7.13 -1.62 14.33
CA ASP A 159 7.86 -2.05 15.51
C ASP A 159 8.56 -3.40 15.23
N THR A 160 7.76 -4.46 15.07
CA THR A 160 8.28 -5.80 14.82
C THR A 160 7.63 -6.48 13.62
N VAL A 161 8.28 -7.54 13.15
CA VAL A 161 7.68 -8.56 12.29
C VAL A 161 7.84 -9.92 12.94
N THR A 162 6.81 -10.77 12.86
CA THR A 162 6.81 -12.13 13.39
C THR A 162 6.40 -13.13 12.32
N THR A 163 7.25 -14.14 12.10
CA THR A 163 6.97 -15.26 11.17
C THR A 163 7.26 -16.61 11.85
N PRO A 164 6.32 -17.56 11.88
CA PRO A 164 4.92 -17.44 11.44
C PRO A 164 4.13 -16.45 12.30
N ALA A 165 2.99 -15.97 11.78
CA ALA A 165 2.10 -15.08 12.53
C ALA A 165 1.61 -15.76 13.83
N THR A 166 1.43 -14.98 14.89
CA THR A 166 0.90 -15.47 16.18
C THR A 166 -0.55 -15.06 16.44
N GLN A 167 -0.99 -13.98 15.80
CA GLN A 167 -2.36 -13.49 15.87
C GLN A 167 -3.22 -14.07 14.74
N PRO A 168 -4.57 -14.11 14.92
CA PRO A 168 -5.49 -14.45 13.84
C PRO A 168 -5.36 -13.49 12.66
N ALA A 169 -5.61 -13.98 11.45
CA ALA A 169 -5.58 -13.15 10.24
C ALA A 169 -6.50 -11.92 10.35
N HIS A 170 -5.95 -10.77 9.97
CA HIS A 170 -6.63 -9.49 9.99
C HIS A 170 -7.77 -9.49 8.99
N THR A 171 -8.93 -9.07 9.47
CA THR A 171 -10.12 -8.86 8.63
C THR A 171 -10.64 -7.48 8.92
N ASN A 172 -10.84 -6.69 7.87
CA ASN A 172 -11.55 -5.44 8.03
C ASN A 172 -13.02 -5.72 8.33
N PRO A 173 -13.63 -4.98 9.28
CA PRO A 173 -15.07 -5.04 9.45
C PRO A 173 -15.71 -4.59 8.13
N SER A 174 -16.38 -5.50 7.44
CA SER A 174 -17.13 -5.17 6.23
C SER A 174 -18.48 -4.59 6.67
N PRO A 175 -18.81 -3.33 6.32
CA PRO A 175 -20.14 -2.80 6.58
C PRO A 175 -21.18 -3.68 5.89
N ALA A 176 -22.00 -4.39 6.67
CA ALA A 176 -23.00 -5.28 6.10
C ALA A 176 -24.07 -4.47 5.35
N GLY A 177 -24.37 -4.87 4.11
CA GLY A 177 -25.46 -4.29 3.31
C GLY A 177 -25.15 -2.95 2.64
N LEU A 178 -23.90 -2.45 2.71
CA LEU A 178 -23.47 -1.26 1.98
C LEU A 178 -22.12 -1.51 1.30
N THR A 179 -22.09 -1.38 -0.03
CA THR A 179 -20.85 -1.37 -0.81
C THR A 179 -20.52 0.07 -1.19
N ARG A 180 -19.35 0.54 -0.79
CA ARG A 180 -18.80 1.83 -1.23
C ARG A 180 -17.82 1.57 -2.37
N TYR A 181 -17.95 2.35 -3.44
CA TYR A 181 -17.05 2.36 -4.59
C TYR A 181 -16.34 3.71 -4.61
N GLU A 182 -15.02 3.70 -4.63
CA GLU A 182 -14.21 4.92 -4.76
C GLU A 182 -13.90 5.19 -6.24
N GLU A 183 -13.20 6.29 -6.51
CA GLU A 183 -12.95 6.81 -7.85
C GLU A 183 -12.18 5.83 -8.77
N ASP A 184 -11.46 4.87 -8.22
CA ASP A 184 -10.71 3.85 -8.95
C ASP A 184 -11.61 2.74 -9.53
N ALA A 185 -12.82 2.57 -9.00
CA ALA A 185 -13.83 1.65 -9.51
C ALA A 185 -14.58 2.18 -10.76
N PHE A 186 -14.48 3.47 -11.04
CA PHE A 186 -15.14 4.09 -12.19
C PHE A 186 -14.33 3.92 -13.48
N THR A 187 -15.06 3.93 -14.60
CA THR A 187 -14.48 4.16 -15.93
C THR A 187 -14.65 5.62 -16.31
N TYR A 188 -13.66 6.16 -17.02
CA TYR A 188 -13.56 7.55 -17.45
C TYR A 188 -13.45 7.56 -18.98
N ASP A 189 -14.54 7.97 -19.64
CA ASP A 189 -14.76 7.82 -21.08
C ASP A 189 -14.54 6.37 -21.57
N GLY A 190 -14.97 5.39 -20.76
CA GLY A 190 -14.83 3.97 -21.04
C GLY A 190 -13.46 3.36 -20.69
N TYR A 191 -12.51 4.15 -20.20
CA TYR A 191 -11.21 3.66 -19.76
C TYR A 191 -11.16 3.53 -18.23
N GLY A 192 -10.61 2.43 -17.71
CA GLY A 192 -10.40 2.29 -16.27
C GLY A 192 -9.44 3.34 -15.70
N TRP A 193 -9.43 3.47 -14.37
CA TRP A 193 -8.65 4.43 -13.60
C TRP A 193 -7.25 4.73 -14.19
N ASP A 194 -6.37 3.73 -14.28
CA ASP A 194 -4.97 3.92 -14.70
C ASP A 194 -4.78 4.34 -16.17
N LYS A 195 -5.83 4.26 -16.97
CA LYS A 195 -5.82 4.54 -18.41
C LYS A 195 -6.73 5.71 -18.80
N ARG A 196 -7.21 6.47 -17.82
CA ARG A 196 -8.12 7.59 -18.06
C ARG A 196 -7.49 8.64 -19.00
N PRO A 197 -8.27 9.24 -19.91
CA PRO A 197 -7.77 10.29 -20.80
C PRO A 197 -7.23 11.51 -20.06
N THR A 198 -6.30 12.26 -20.68
CA THR A 198 -5.66 13.46 -20.11
C THR A 198 -6.61 14.61 -19.72
N GLY A 199 -7.88 14.55 -20.15
CA GLY A 199 -8.94 15.46 -19.73
C GLY A 199 -9.51 15.18 -18.33
N TRP A 200 -9.18 14.02 -17.74
CA TRP A 200 -9.52 13.64 -16.38
C TRP A 200 -8.31 13.82 -15.48
N VAL A 201 -8.45 14.68 -14.48
CA VAL A 201 -7.36 15.08 -13.59
C VAL A 201 -7.68 14.58 -12.18
N ARG A 202 -6.71 13.86 -11.58
CA ARG A 202 -6.71 13.55 -10.15
C ARG A 202 -6.33 14.82 -9.40
N VAL A 203 -7.15 15.20 -8.44
CA VAL A 203 -6.91 16.37 -7.59
C VAL A 203 -6.76 15.90 -6.17
N THR A 204 -5.70 16.39 -5.54
CA THR A 204 -5.49 16.31 -4.11
C THR A 204 -5.55 17.75 -3.60
N ASP A 205 -6.61 18.12 -2.88
CA ASP A 205 -6.79 19.50 -2.40
C ASP A 205 -7.23 19.49 -0.93
N THR A 206 -6.30 19.88 -0.07
CA THR A 206 -6.48 19.96 1.39
C THR A 206 -7.10 21.27 1.85
N SER A 207 -7.36 22.21 0.94
CA SER A 207 -7.93 23.53 1.23
C SER A 207 -9.42 23.64 0.88
N ASN A 208 -9.98 22.68 0.14
CA ASN A 208 -11.39 22.66 -0.24
C ASN A 208 -12.25 21.91 0.78
N ALA A 209 -13.18 22.61 1.42
CA ALA A 209 -14.10 22.05 2.42
C ALA A 209 -14.93 20.84 1.92
N ILE A 210 -15.13 20.70 0.61
CA ILE A 210 -15.83 19.55 -0.01
C ILE A 210 -14.99 18.25 0.07
N LEU A 211 -13.66 18.37 0.12
CA LEU A 211 -12.72 17.24 0.20
C LEU A 211 -12.36 16.84 1.64
N VAL A 212 -12.79 17.62 2.64
CA VAL A 212 -12.44 17.44 4.06
C VAL A 212 -13.28 16.35 4.73
N SER A 213 -14.32 15.82 4.08
CA SER A 213 -14.90 14.55 4.53
C SER A 213 -13.91 13.44 4.18
N GLY A 214 -13.02 13.11 5.10
CA GLY A 214 -11.88 12.17 4.96
C GLY A 214 -12.20 10.73 4.57
N TYR A 215 -13.31 10.49 3.87
CA TYR A 215 -13.69 9.23 3.25
C TYR A 215 -12.96 8.95 1.93
N SER A 216 -12.59 9.97 1.12
CA SER A 216 -11.78 9.79 -0.10
C SER A 216 -10.30 10.15 0.10
N ALA A 217 -9.86 10.26 1.36
CA ALA A 217 -8.53 10.70 1.75
C ALA A 217 -8.05 11.99 1.04
N TYR A 218 -8.95 12.93 0.71
CA TYR A 218 -8.69 14.19 -0.04
C TYR A 218 -8.45 14.03 -1.56
N GLU A 219 -8.80 12.89 -2.16
CA GLU A 219 -8.77 12.72 -3.62
C GLU A 219 -10.13 12.79 -4.28
N MET A 220 -10.11 13.28 -5.52
CA MET A 220 -11.20 13.20 -6.48
C MET A 220 -10.64 13.15 -7.90
N VAL A 221 -11.45 12.69 -8.85
CA VAL A 221 -11.21 12.92 -10.27
C VAL A 221 -12.18 13.95 -10.78
N ARG A 222 -11.66 14.93 -11.51
CA ARG A 222 -12.49 15.94 -12.16
C ARG A 222 -12.14 16.07 -13.63
N THR A 223 -13.07 16.65 -14.37
CA THR A 223 -12.84 17.21 -15.69
C THR A 223 -13.58 18.53 -15.80
N ASN A 224 -13.03 19.47 -16.56
CA ASN A 224 -13.70 20.71 -16.94
C ASN A 224 -14.08 20.72 -18.43
N GLN A 225 -13.98 19.57 -19.10
CA GLN A 225 -14.28 19.43 -20.52
C GLN A 225 -15.70 18.91 -20.70
N ALA A 226 -16.51 19.63 -21.48
CA ALA A 226 -17.86 19.20 -21.81
C ALA A 226 -17.85 17.90 -22.63
N GLY A 227 -18.83 17.03 -22.39
CA GLY A 227 -19.02 15.76 -23.12
C GLY A 227 -18.22 14.58 -22.57
N ARG A 228 -17.51 14.74 -21.45
CA ARG A 228 -16.84 13.66 -20.73
C ARG A 228 -17.81 12.91 -19.81
N SER A 229 -17.58 11.62 -19.58
CA SER A 229 -18.42 10.81 -18.69
C SER A 229 -17.61 9.89 -17.77
N ALA A 230 -17.99 9.84 -16.49
CA ALA A 230 -17.58 8.79 -15.57
C ALA A 230 -18.72 7.77 -15.42
N SER A 231 -18.41 6.47 -15.32
CA SER A 231 -19.43 5.42 -15.26
C SER A 231 -18.99 4.25 -14.37
N LEU A 232 -19.92 3.77 -13.56
CA LEU A 232 -19.77 2.62 -12.66
C LEU A 232 -20.95 1.68 -12.87
N THR A 233 -20.69 0.37 -12.90
CA THR A 233 -21.72 -0.66 -12.85
C THR A 233 -21.75 -1.26 -11.46
N PHE A 234 -22.92 -1.27 -10.80
CA PHE A 234 -23.09 -1.82 -9.46
C PHE A 234 -24.45 -2.52 -9.34
N ASN A 235 -24.59 -3.38 -8.32
CA ASN A 235 -25.86 -3.98 -7.95
C ASN A 235 -26.36 -3.34 -6.65
N GLY A 236 -27.59 -2.84 -6.62
CA GLY A 236 -28.17 -2.22 -5.42
C GLY A 236 -29.61 -1.79 -5.61
N SER A 237 -30.32 -1.56 -4.50
CA SER A 237 -31.70 -1.04 -4.50
C SER A 237 -31.76 0.50 -4.39
N TRP A 238 -30.64 1.13 -4.07
CA TRP A 238 -30.46 2.58 -4.00
C TRP A 238 -29.00 2.94 -4.26
N ALA A 239 -28.75 4.19 -4.63
CA ALA A 239 -27.41 4.74 -4.77
C ALA A 239 -27.38 6.18 -4.29
N ASN A 240 -26.23 6.60 -3.77
CA ASN A 240 -25.90 7.99 -3.49
C ASN A 240 -24.62 8.32 -4.27
N LEU A 241 -24.54 9.52 -4.85
CA LEU A 241 -23.35 10.03 -5.50
C LEU A 241 -22.80 11.19 -4.65
N GLY A 242 -21.55 11.03 -4.20
CA GLY A 242 -20.81 12.03 -3.42
C GLY A 242 -19.94 12.94 -4.27
#